data_AF-A0A8S3H2I9-F1
#
_entry.id   AF-A0A8S3H2I9-F1
#
_cell.length_a   1.000
_cell.length_b   1.000
_cell.length_c   1.000
_cell.angle_alpha   90.00
_cell.angle_beta   90.00
_cell.angle_gamma   90.00
#
_symmetry.space_group_name_H-M   'P 1'
#
loop_
_entity.id
_entity.type
_entity.pdbx_description
1 polymer ?
#
loop_
_entity_poly.entity_id
_entity_poly.type
_entity_poly.pdbx_seq_one_letter_code
_entity_poly.pdbx_strand_id
1 'polypeptide(L)'
;MSYAKALNDKASQDMQMVFDKVDDIQKRLTRPCKDLDDVRTHMGALGEIRQNEILIDQTITPVEETYAMMNKYEIAFNDGKPELVDTLQYAWKKCLQQGK
;
A
#
# COMPACT_ATOMS: atom_id res chain seq x y z
N MET A 1 7.49 26.47 -5.43
CA MET A 1 7.77 25.24 -4.66
C MET A 1 6.63 24.77 -3.75
N SER A 2 5.61 25.59 -3.41
CA SER A 2 4.51 25.15 -2.51
C SER A 2 3.66 24.00 -3.06
N TYR A 3 3.41 23.96 -4.37
CA TYR A 3 2.59 22.92 -4.99
C TYR A 3 3.26 21.54 -4.97
N ALA A 4 4.54 21.47 -5.35
CA ALA A 4 5.32 20.23 -5.31
C ALA A 4 5.43 19.65 -3.89
N LYS A 5 5.59 20.51 -2.88
CA LYS A 5 5.60 20.09 -1.48
C LYS A 5 4.25 19.52 -1.04
N ALA A 6 3.14 20.22 -1.32
CA ALA A 6 1.80 19.74 -0.98
C ALA A 6 1.46 18.41 -1.68
N LEU A 7 1.94 18.23 -2.92
CA LEU A 7 1.77 17.00 -3.68
C LEU A 7 2.58 15.84 -3.07
N ASN A 8 3.82 16.09 -2.64
CA ASN A 8 4.65 15.11 -1.94
C ASN A 8 4.03 14.71 -0.58
N ASP A 9 3.54 15.69 0.17
CA ASP A 9 2.89 15.46 1.47
C ASP A 9 1.62 14.61 1.31
N LYS A 10 0.80 14.90 0.30
CA LYS A 10 -0.39 14.10 -0.03
C LYS A 10 -0.01 12.67 -0.44
N ALA A 11 0.91 12.52 -1.39
CA ALA A 11 1.35 11.21 -1.85
C ALA A 11 1.97 10.37 -0.72
N SER A 12 2.65 11.02 0.24
CA SER A 12 3.18 10.35 1.43
C SER A 12 2.06 9.87 2.37
N GLN A 13 1.02 10.68 2.60
CA GLN A 13 -0.11 10.31 3.44
C GLN A 13 -0.91 9.16 2.83
N ASP A 14 -1.19 9.24 1.53
CA ASP A 14 -1.91 8.21 0.79
C ASP A 14 -1.12 6.88 0.81
N MET A 15 0.21 6.95 0.63
CA MET A 15 1.09 5.78 0.75
C MET A 15 1.08 5.17 2.15
N GLN A 16 1.20 5.99 3.20
CA GLN A 16 1.20 5.49 4.58
C GLN A 16 -0.13 4.80 4.91
N MET A 17 -1.25 5.36 4.46
CA MET A 17 -2.57 4.77 4.65
C MET A 17 -2.66 3.39 3.99
N VAL A 18 -2.14 3.23 2.77
CA VAL A 18 -2.10 1.93 2.10
C VAL A 18 -1.15 0.98 2.84
N PHE A 19 0.02 1.45 3.28
CA PHE A 19 1.00 0.63 3.98
C PHE A 19 0.42 0.04 5.27
N ASP A 20 -0.22 0.87 6.10
CA ASP A 20 -0.82 0.44 7.36
C ASP A 20 -1.91 -0.62 7.14
N LYS A 21 -2.73 -0.46 6.08
CA LYS A 21 -3.75 -1.45 5.70
C LYS A 21 -3.14 -2.78 5.25
N VAL A 22 -2.13 -2.73 4.39
CA VAL A 22 -1.47 -3.93 3.87
C VAL A 22 -0.76 -4.68 4.99
N ASP A 23 -0.07 -3.97 5.89
CA ASP A 23 0.63 -4.56 7.03
C ASP A 23 -0.34 -5.22 8.04
N ASP A 24 -1.49 -4.61 8.35
CA ASP A 24 -2.51 -5.22 9.22
C ASP A 24 -3.06 -6.53 8.63
N ILE A 25 -3.45 -6.49 7.36
CA ILE A 25 -3.96 -7.65 6.64
C ILE A 25 -2.90 -8.77 6.62
N GLN A 26 -1.65 -8.43 6.31
CA GLN A 26 -0.56 -9.40 6.25
C GLN A 26 -0.27 -10.03 7.61
N LYS A 27 -0.29 -9.26 8.70
CA LYS A 27 -0.16 -9.77 10.08
C LYS A 27 -1.26 -10.76 10.43
N ARG A 28 -2.50 -10.46 10.04
CA ARG A 28 -3.66 -11.33 10.27
C ARG A 28 -3.57 -12.64 9.48
N LEU A 29 -3.10 -12.59 8.23
CA LEU A 29 -2.92 -13.77 7.37
C LEU A 29 -1.67 -14.60 7.70
N THR A 30 -0.67 -14.02 8.37
CA THR A 30 0.56 -14.75 8.77
C THR A 30 0.37 -15.53 10.08
N ARG A 31 -0.68 -15.22 10.85
CA ARG A 31 -0.95 -15.89 12.12
C ARG A 31 -1.29 -17.37 11.86
N PRO A 32 -0.68 -18.35 12.54
CA PRO A 32 -1.00 -19.75 12.32
C PRO A 32 -2.44 -20.07 12.75
N CYS A 33 -3.21 -20.72 11.87
CA CYS A 33 -4.55 -21.21 12.19
C CYS A 33 -4.51 -22.43 13.12
N LYS A 34 -5.09 -22.30 14.31
CA LYS A 34 -5.21 -23.39 15.29
C LYS A 34 -6.65 -23.81 15.53
N ASP A 35 -7.60 -22.90 15.36
CA ASP A 35 -9.03 -23.15 15.57
C ASP A 35 -9.92 -22.44 14.52
N LEU A 36 -11.23 -22.61 14.67
CA LEU A 36 -12.22 -22.00 13.78
C LEU A 36 -12.28 -20.47 13.89
N ASP A 37 -11.85 -19.89 15.01
CA ASP A 37 -11.82 -18.43 15.20
C ASP A 37 -10.65 -17.82 14.42
N ASP A 38 -9.51 -18.51 14.38
CA ASP A 38 -8.39 -18.14 13.52
C ASP A 38 -8.78 -18.20 12.03
N VAL A 39 -9.50 -19.25 11.62
CA VAL A 39 -10.02 -19.37 10.25
C VAL A 39 -10.98 -18.23 9.92
N ARG A 40 -11.88 -17.86 10.84
CA ARG A 40 -12.78 -16.72 10.67
C ARG A 40 -12.01 -15.41 10.49
N THR A 41 -10.96 -15.21 11.27
CA THR A 41 -10.10 -14.02 11.19
C THR A 41 -9.39 -13.92 9.84
N HIS A 42 -8.87 -15.04 9.33
CA HIS A 42 -8.25 -15.12 8.00
C HIS A 42 -9.26 -14.84 6.89
N MET A 43 -10.42 -15.50 6.92
CA MET A 43 -11.48 -15.28 5.93
C MET A 43 -11.98 -13.83 5.93
N GLY A 44 -12.05 -13.19 7.10
CA GLY A 44 -12.35 -11.77 7.22
C GLY A 44 -11.27 -10.89 6.57
N ALA A 45 -9.99 -11.19 6.78
CA ALA A 45 -8.88 -10.46 6.14
C ALA A 45 -8.89 -10.64 4.62
N LEU A 46 -9.18 -11.84 4.12
CA LEU A 46 -9.34 -12.12 2.68
C LEU A 46 -10.53 -11.37 2.06
N GLY A 47 -11.65 -11.29 2.78
CA GLY A 47 -12.80 -10.49 2.35
C GLY A 47 -12.48 -9.00 2.27
N GLU A 48 -11.70 -8.50 3.23
CA GLU A 48 -11.24 -7.12 3.28
C GLU A 48 -10.27 -6.77 2.15
N ILE A 49 -9.34 -7.68 1.81
CA ILE A 49 -8.48 -7.55 0.62
C ILE A 49 -9.36 -7.32 -0.61
N ARG A 50 -10.34 -8.20 -0.83
CA ARG A 50 -11.17 -8.17 -2.05
C ARG A 50 -12.03 -6.92 -2.15
N GLN A 51 -12.49 -6.36 -1.03
CA GLN A 51 -13.26 -5.12 -1.02
C GLN A 51 -12.38 -3.89 -1.27
N ASN A 52 -11.17 -3.88 -0.70
CA ASN A 52 -10.26 -2.75 -0.79
C ASN A 52 -9.35 -2.79 -2.01
N GLU A 53 -9.34 -3.90 -2.77
CA GLU A 53 -8.41 -4.12 -3.87
C GLU A 53 -8.43 -2.98 -4.90
N ILE A 54 -9.63 -2.63 -5.37
CA ILE A 54 -9.82 -1.54 -6.34
C ILE A 54 -9.36 -0.20 -5.76
N LEU A 55 -9.68 0.08 -4.50
CA LEU A 55 -9.34 1.34 -3.85
C LEU A 55 -7.82 1.49 -3.65
N ILE A 56 -7.15 0.40 -3.28
CA ILE A 56 -5.70 0.37 -3.10
C ILE A 56 -5.00 0.58 -4.45
N ASP A 57 -5.40 -0.14 -5.50
CA ASP A 57 -4.82 0.02 -6.85
C ASP A 57 -5.05 1.44 -7.41
N GLN A 58 -6.24 2.01 -7.18
CA GLN A 58 -6.57 3.39 -7.55
C GLN A 58 -5.76 4.43 -6.76
N THR A 59 -5.22 4.08 -5.60
CA THR A 59 -4.41 4.98 -4.77
C THR A 59 -2.92 4.85 -5.09
N ILE A 60 -2.43 3.63 -5.36
CA ILE A 60 -1.03 3.38 -5.71
C ILE A 60 -0.66 4.02 -7.06
N THR A 61 -1.53 3.91 -8.06
CA THR A 61 -1.23 4.39 -9.43
C THR A 61 -0.93 5.90 -9.48
N PRO A 62 -1.77 6.79 -8.91
CA PRO A 62 -1.49 8.23 -8.87
C PRO A 62 -0.25 8.59 -8.05
N VAL A 63 0.08 7.81 -7.01
CA VAL A 63 1.26 8.01 -6.18
C VAL A 63 2.53 7.70 -7.00
N GLU A 64 2.55 6.59 -7.73
CA GLU A 64 3.64 6.23 -8.66
C GLU A 64 3.84 7.30 -9.74
N GLU A 65 2.76 7.72 -10.40
CA GLU A 65 2.81 8.75 -11.43
C GLU A 65 3.33 10.10 -10.88
N THR A 66 2.93 10.44 -9.66
CA THR A 66 3.38 11.66 -8.97
C THR A 66 4.89 11.64 -8.73
N TYR A 67 5.41 10.55 -8.17
CA TYR A 67 6.86 10.42 -7.93
C TYR A 67 7.65 10.30 -9.24
N ALA A 68 7.13 9.62 -10.25
CA ALA A 68 7.74 9.54 -11.58
C ALA A 68 7.80 10.93 -12.24
N MET A 69 6.73 11.73 -12.11
CA MET A 69 6.69 13.11 -12.60
C MET A 69 7.69 13.99 -11.86
N MET A 70 7.75 13.94 -10.53
CA MET A 70 8.73 14.69 -9.73
C MET A 70 10.16 14.35 -10.13
N ASN A 71 10.47 13.06 -10.32
CA ASN A 71 11.78 12.60 -10.76
C ASN A 71 12.12 13.12 -12.18
N LYS A 72 11.16 13.10 -13.11
CA LYS A 72 11.33 13.61 -14.47
C LYS A 72 11.63 15.10 -14.54
N TYR A 73 11.09 15.89 -13.60
CA TYR A 73 11.34 17.34 -13.51
C TYR A 73 12.53 17.69 -12.61
N GLU A 74 13.34 16.71 -12.20
CA GLU A 74 14.49 16.86 -11.28
C GLU A 74 14.11 17.53 -9.95
N ILE A 75 12.85 17.40 -9.53
CA ILE A 75 12.37 17.90 -8.24
C ILE A 75 12.77 16.86 -7.19
N ALA A 76 14.03 16.96 -6.74
CA ALA A 76 14.60 16.05 -5.77
C ALA A 76 14.05 16.33 -4.36
N PHE A 77 13.10 15.50 -3.92
CA PHE A 77 12.84 15.29 -2.49
C PHE A 77 13.65 14.06 -2.06
N ASN A 78 14.78 14.28 -1.40
CA ASN A 78 15.66 13.21 -0.92
C ASN A 78 15.08 12.56 0.34
N ASP A 79 13.89 11.98 0.20
CA ASP A 79 13.08 11.51 1.31
C ASP A 79 13.06 9.97 1.42
N GLY A 80 13.74 9.23 0.52
CA GLY A 80 13.70 7.76 0.46
C GLY A 80 12.33 7.16 0.06
N LYS A 81 11.36 8.02 -0.24
CA LYS A 81 9.96 7.68 -0.54
C LYS A 81 9.75 6.89 -1.83
N PRO A 82 10.49 7.09 -2.93
CA PRO A 82 10.33 6.28 -4.14
C PRO A 82 10.54 4.78 -3.89
N GLU A 83 11.53 4.41 -3.06
CA GLU A 83 11.80 3.01 -2.71
C GLU A 83 10.68 2.39 -1.84
N LEU A 84 9.99 3.23 -1.06
CA LEU A 84 8.82 2.81 -0.28
C LEU A 84 7.62 2.51 -1.18
N VAL A 85 7.44 3.22 -2.31
CA VAL A 85 6.40 2.91 -3.30
C VAL A 85 6.59 1.49 -3.84
N ASP A 86 7.81 1.16 -4.29
CA ASP A 86 8.12 -0.14 -4.86
C ASP A 86 7.94 -1.27 -3.83
N THR A 87 8.35 -1.01 -2.59
CA THR A 87 8.19 -1.95 -1.46
C THR A 87 6.71 -2.19 -1.16
N LEU A 88 5.89 -1.13 -1.15
CA LEU A 88 4.45 -1.19 -0.95
C LEU A 88 3.77 -2.00 -2.06
N GLN A 89 4.13 -1.74 -3.32
CA GLN A 89 3.58 -2.43 -4.47
C GLN A 89 3.90 -3.94 -4.43
N TYR A 90 5.11 -4.29 -4.01
CA TYR A 90 5.51 -5.67 -3.78
C TYR A 90 4.72 -6.34 -2.65
N ALA A 91 4.60 -5.67 -1.49
CA ALA A 91 3.84 -6.19 -0.35
C ALA A 91 2.35 -6.40 -0.70
N TRP A 92 1.76 -5.47 -1.46
CA TRP A 92 0.39 -5.57 -1.93
C TRP A 92 0.19 -6.74 -2.89
N LYS A 93 1.04 -6.89 -3.90
CA LYS A 93 1.00 -8.04 -4.83
C LYS A 93 1.14 -9.38 -4.10
N LYS A 94 1.98 -9.42 -3.05
CA LYS A 94 2.13 -10.60 -2.20
C LYS A 94 0.85 -10.92 -1.42
N CYS A 95 0.18 -9.91 -0.85
CA CYS A 95 -1.11 -10.10 -0.18
C CYS A 95 -2.19 -10.60 -1.15
N LEU A 96 -2.23 -10.08 -2.38
CA LEU A 96 -3.14 -10.56 -3.42
C LEU A 96 -2.87 -12.02 -3.81
N GLN A 97 -1.61 -12.45 -3.87
CA GLN A 97 -1.27 -13.85 -4.12
C GLN A 97 -1.69 -14.78 -2.97
N GLN A 98 -1.61 -14.30 -1.71
CA GLN A 98 -2.05 -15.08 -0.55
C GLN A 98 -3.58 -15.20 -0.46
N GLY A 99 -4.32 -14.29 -1.11
CA GLY A 99 -5.78 -14.31 -1.14
C GLY A 99 -6.43 -14.96 -2.35
N LYS A 100 -5.65 -15.48 -3.30
CA LYS A 100 -6.12 -16.29 -4.45
C LYS A 100 -6.01 -17.78 -4.15
#